data_AF-A0A540WG82-F1
#
_entry.id   AF-A0A540WG82-F1
#
_cell.length_a   1.000
_cell.length_b   1.000
_cell.length_c   1.000
_cell.angle_alpha   90.00
_cell.angle_beta   90.00
_cell.angle_gamma   90.00
#
_symmetry.space_group_name_H-M   'P 1'
#
loop_
_entity.id
_entity.type
_entity.pdbx_description
1 polymer ?
#
loop_
_entity_poly.entity_id
_entity_poly.type
_entity_poly.pdbx_seq_one_letter_code
_entity_poly.pdbx_strand_id
1 'polypeptide(L)'
;MRILAPVAFDRVRLAYLRDHPAERAHPGNSNRDGVENLWRAEQSLGCWHAVLLSRAEVLGVVLPWHTGEGGGYELVPRSGLTVAQTAAKLRARPTAIAAANPVCTAKLAFLADSPLTPVYLSTRAVPHCDYASVRPHGALVHVDGLHRMLAWELAGRLPEHERVEAFIAGDLGSLPRSPDEGGLRACSMTR
;
A
#
# COMPACT_ATOMS: atom_id res chain seq x y z
N MET A 1 -11.70 -10.31 1.44
CA MET A 1 -11.06 -9.60 0.31
C MET A 1 -11.53 -10.26 -0.95
N ARG A 2 -12.12 -9.52 -1.89
CA ARG A 2 -12.64 -10.18 -3.11
C ARG A 2 -11.54 -10.31 -4.17
N ILE A 3 -11.08 -11.53 -4.41
CA ILE A 3 -10.15 -11.84 -5.51
C ILE A 3 -10.91 -11.78 -6.84
N LEU A 4 -10.40 -11.00 -7.80
CA LEU A 4 -11.00 -10.90 -9.13
C LEU A 4 -10.37 -11.91 -10.09
N ALA A 5 -9.03 -11.89 -10.20
CA ALA A 5 -8.30 -12.78 -11.10
C ALA A 5 -6.79 -12.76 -10.78
N PRO A 6 -6.05 -13.82 -11.12
CA PRO A 6 -4.61 -13.72 -11.33
C PRO A 6 -4.31 -12.76 -12.48
N VAL A 7 -3.21 -12.02 -12.39
CA VAL A 7 -2.79 -11.06 -13.42
C VAL A 7 -1.29 -11.18 -13.69
N ALA A 8 -0.89 -10.93 -14.94
CA ALA A 8 0.52 -10.84 -15.29
C ALA A 8 1.14 -9.53 -14.78
N PHE A 9 2.43 -9.57 -14.42
CA PHE A 9 3.15 -8.39 -13.93
C PHE A 9 3.12 -7.21 -14.90
N ASP A 10 3.19 -7.45 -16.21
CA ASP A 10 3.10 -6.39 -17.22
C ASP A 10 1.80 -5.58 -17.10
N ARG A 11 0.67 -6.24 -16.78
CA ARG A 11 -0.60 -5.55 -16.53
C ARG A 11 -0.54 -4.68 -15.28
N VAL A 12 0.09 -5.17 -14.21
CA VAL A 12 0.29 -4.42 -12.95
C VAL A 12 1.13 -3.18 -13.21
N ARG A 13 2.25 -3.34 -13.91
CA ARG A 13 3.17 -2.25 -14.28
C ARG A 13 2.51 -1.21 -15.20
N LEU A 14 1.75 -1.66 -16.20
CA LEU A 14 1.02 -0.74 -17.09
C LEU A 14 -0.05 0.05 -16.33
N ALA A 15 -0.81 -0.59 -15.45
CA ALA A 15 -1.76 0.10 -14.59
C ALA A 15 -1.05 1.12 -13.69
N TYR A 16 0.10 0.75 -13.10
CA TYR A 16 0.90 1.65 -12.28
C TYR A 16 1.33 2.89 -13.05
N LEU A 17 1.96 2.72 -14.22
CA LEU A 17 2.53 3.84 -14.98
C LEU A 17 1.47 4.77 -15.58
N ARG A 18 0.27 4.25 -15.87
CA ARG A 18 -0.88 5.06 -16.30
C ARG A 18 -1.28 6.05 -15.21
N ASP A 19 -1.35 5.59 -13.96
CA ASP A 19 -1.85 6.38 -12.84
C ASP A 19 -0.71 7.15 -12.12
N HIS A 20 0.55 6.68 -12.27
CA HIS A 20 1.75 7.16 -11.59
C HIS A 20 2.93 7.31 -12.58
N PRO A 21 2.86 8.26 -13.53
CA PRO A 21 3.94 8.45 -14.49
C PRO A 21 5.25 8.78 -13.78
N ALA A 22 6.30 8.00 -14.08
CA ALA A 22 7.61 8.12 -13.44
C ALA A 22 8.28 9.49 -13.69
N GLU A 23 7.91 10.14 -14.79
CA GLU A 23 8.45 11.42 -15.23
C GLU A 23 7.56 12.62 -14.89
N ARG A 24 6.54 12.43 -14.04
CA ARG A 24 5.67 13.52 -13.59
C ARG A 24 6.51 14.67 -13.02
N ALA A 25 6.34 15.87 -13.59
CA ALA A 25 7.01 17.09 -13.14
C ALA A 25 6.42 17.57 -11.80
N HIS A 26 6.82 16.93 -10.70
CA HIS A 26 6.46 17.31 -9.34
C HIS A 26 7.66 17.09 -8.40
N PRO A 27 8.04 18.07 -7.55
CA PRO A 27 9.22 17.97 -6.70
C PRO A 27 9.23 16.76 -5.75
N GLY A 28 8.06 16.32 -5.30
CA GLY A 28 7.88 15.11 -4.49
C GLY A 28 7.57 13.84 -5.29
N ASN A 29 7.89 13.78 -6.59
CA ASN A 29 7.60 12.60 -7.39
C ASN A 29 8.55 11.43 -7.04
N SER A 30 8.04 10.47 -6.26
CA SER A 30 8.73 9.24 -5.86
C SER A 30 8.22 8.01 -6.65
N ASN A 31 7.59 8.22 -7.81
CA ASN A 31 6.99 7.11 -8.58
C ASN A 31 8.04 6.11 -9.09
N ARG A 32 9.30 6.52 -9.27
CA ARG A 32 10.41 5.60 -9.61
C ARG A 32 10.63 4.56 -8.52
N ASP A 33 10.64 4.99 -7.26
CA ASP A 33 10.80 4.09 -6.11
C ASP A 33 9.66 3.06 -6.05
N GLY A 34 8.44 3.50 -6.38
CA GLY A 34 7.29 2.60 -6.51
C GLY A 34 7.49 1.55 -7.62
N VAL A 35 8.00 1.93 -8.79
CA VAL A 35 8.33 0.97 -9.87
C VAL A 35 9.40 -0.04 -9.41
N GLU A 36 10.43 0.41 -8.69
CA GLU A 36 11.45 -0.50 -8.16
C GLU A 36 10.88 -1.46 -7.13
N ASN A 37 9.99 -1.00 -6.25
CA ASN A 37 9.31 -1.85 -5.28
C ASN A 37 8.40 -2.89 -5.94
N LEU A 38 7.71 -2.52 -7.03
CA LEU A 38 6.96 -3.48 -7.85
C LEU A 38 7.86 -4.57 -8.43
N TRP A 39 9.04 -4.20 -8.93
CA TRP A 39 10.03 -5.18 -9.42
C TRP A 39 10.57 -6.09 -8.32
N ARG A 40 10.85 -5.54 -7.14
CA ARG A 40 11.26 -6.33 -5.96
C ARG A 40 10.17 -7.33 -5.57
N ALA A 41 8.90 -6.91 -5.59
CA ALA A 41 7.77 -7.78 -5.34
C ALA A 41 7.67 -8.88 -6.41
N GLU A 42 7.79 -8.54 -7.69
CA GLU A 42 7.79 -9.51 -8.79
C GLU A 42 8.90 -10.56 -8.63
N GLN A 43 10.14 -10.13 -8.44
CA GLN A 43 11.29 -11.05 -8.32
C GLN A 43 11.19 -11.97 -7.10
N SER A 44 10.59 -11.50 -6.01
CA SER A 44 10.52 -12.25 -4.75
C SER A 44 9.26 -13.09 -4.61
N LEU A 45 8.17 -12.77 -5.30
CA LEU A 45 6.85 -13.40 -5.09
C LEU A 45 6.24 -13.98 -6.37
N GLY A 46 6.56 -13.43 -7.54
CA GLY A 46 6.29 -13.99 -8.87
C GLY A 46 4.83 -14.28 -9.24
N CYS A 47 3.86 -13.93 -8.38
CA CYS A 47 2.45 -14.13 -8.63
C CYS A 47 1.68 -12.88 -8.20
N TRP A 48 0.76 -12.43 -9.05
CA TRP A 48 -0.04 -11.24 -8.81
C TRP A 48 -1.52 -11.51 -8.96
N HIS A 49 -2.31 -10.82 -8.15
CA HIS A 49 -3.75 -10.90 -8.15
C HIS A 49 -4.35 -9.50 -8.20
N ALA A 50 -5.35 -9.30 -9.05
CA ALA A 50 -6.25 -8.16 -8.94
C ALA A 50 -7.32 -8.48 -7.90
N VAL A 51 -7.52 -7.61 -6.93
CA VAL A 51 -8.49 -7.79 -5.85
C VAL A 51 -9.25 -6.49 -5.57
N LEU A 52 -10.32 -6.62 -4.80
CA LEU A 52 -11.08 -5.50 -4.25
C LEU A 52 -11.07 -5.56 -2.72
N LEU A 53 -10.53 -4.50 -2.13
CA LEU A 53 -10.37 -4.32 -0.69
C LEU A 53 -11.50 -3.47 -0.11
N SER A 54 -12.10 -3.93 0.97
CA SER A 54 -12.92 -3.11 1.86
C SER A 54 -12.08 -2.07 2.59
N ARG A 55 -12.74 -1.07 3.19
CA ARG A 55 -12.09 -0.11 4.09
C ARG A 55 -11.29 -0.80 5.20
N ALA A 56 -11.86 -1.80 5.87
CA ALA A 56 -11.19 -2.53 6.95
C ALA A 56 -9.88 -3.18 6.49
N GLU A 57 -9.86 -3.72 5.27
CA GLU A 57 -8.66 -4.34 4.69
C GLU A 57 -7.60 -3.31 4.30
N VAL A 58 -8.00 -2.17 3.74
CA VAL A 58 -7.08 -1.04 3.49
C VAL A 58 -6.47 -0.55 4.80
N LEU A 59 -7.30 -0.38 5.84
CA LEU A 59 -6.87 0.05 7.18
C LEU A 59 -5.93 -0.94 7.87
N GLY A 60 -6.02 -2.23 7.52
CA GLY A 60 -5.16 -3.30 8.02
C GLY A 60 -3.82 -3.44 7.31
N VAL A 61 -3.59 -2.74 6.18
CA VAL A 61 -2.31 -2.80 5.46
C VAL A 61 -1.18 -2.28 6.34
N VAL A 62 -0.10 -3.05 6.45
CA VAL A 62 1.12 -2.69 7.16
C VAL A 62 2.02 -1.84 6.27
N LEU A 63 2.35 -0.66 6.77
CA LEU A 63 3.27 0.31 6.16
C LEU A 63 4.70 0.04 6.65
N PRO A 64 5.71 0.14 5.77
CA PRO A 64 7.12 0.01 6.14
C PRO A 64 7.62 1.25 6.87
N TRP A 65 8.88 1.20 7.32
CA TRP A 65 9.55 2.36 7.91
C TRP A 65 9.42 3.58 7.00
N HIS A 66 8.99 4.70 7.58
CA HIS A 66 8.80 5.94 6.83
C HIS A 66 9.07 7.14 7.74
N THR A 67 10.23 7.76 7.53
CA THR A 67 10.51 9.13 7.96
C THR A 67 10.00 10.03 6.85
N GLY A 68 9.12 10.99 7.16
CA GLY A 68 8.52 11.80 6.10
C GLY A 68 9.57 12.41 5.18
N GLU A 69 9.28 12.59 3.90
CA GLU A 69 10.27 13.05 2.92
C GLU A 69 10.78 14.45 3.32
N GLY A 70 12.08 14.56 3.66
CA GLY A 70 12.65 15.79 4.21
C GLY A 70 12.25 16.11 5.66
N GLY A 71 11.74 15.13 6.40
CA GLY A 71 11.11 15.33 7.69
C GLY A 71 11.84 14.75 8.90
N GLY A 72 11.84 15.50 10.00
CA GLY A 72 12.48 15.15 11.28
C GLY A 72 11.64 14.24 12.18
N TYR A 73 10.49 13.75 11.71
CA TYR A 73 9.59 12.91 12.49
C TYR A 73 9.33 11.56 11.83
N GLU A 74 9.62 10.50 12.57
CA GLU A 74 9.32 9.13 12.17
C GLU A 74 7.80 8.93 12.16
N LEU A 75 7.22 8.87 10.96
CA LEU A 75 5.78 8.65 10.80
C LEU A 75 5.45 7.19 11.08
N VAL A 76 6.21 6.27 10.46
CA VAL A 76 6.10 4.83 10.66
C VAL A 76 7.44 4.29 11.19
N PRO A 77 7.47 3.64 12.37
CA PRO A 77 8.66 3.02 12.93
C PRO A 77 9.14 1.83 12.10
N ARG A 78 10.38 1.40 12.34
CA ARG A 78 10.99 0.25 11.63
C ARG A 78 10.19 -1.05 11.75
N SER A 79 9.48 -1.25 12.85
CA SER A 79 8.58 -2.40 13.03
C SER A 79 7.36 -2.39 12.10
N GLY A 80 7.07 -1.24 11.47
CA GLY A 80 5.85 -0.98 10.73
C GLY A 80 4.69 -0.54 11.62
N LEU A 81 3.67 0.03 10.97
CA LEU A 81 2.35 0.34 11.54
C LEU A 81 1.29 0.08 10.47
N THR A 82 0.07 -0.20 10.88
CA THR A 82 -1.04 -0.25 9.92
C THR A 82 -1.43 1.14 9.44
N VAL A 83 -2.13 1.22 8.30
CA VAL A 83 -2.75 2.46 7.80
C VAL A 83 -3.61 3.11 8.90
N ALA A 84 -4.43 2.34 9.62
CA ALA A 84 -5.24 2.86 10.72
C ALA A 84 -4.40 3.47 11.84
N GLN A 85 -3.34 2.79 12.28
CA GLN A 85 -2.47 3.27 13.35
C GLN A 85 -1.74 4.56 12.94
N THR A 86 -1.24 4.61 11.71
CA THR A 86 -0.56 5.80 11.18
C THR A 86 -1.52 6.96 10.98
N ALA A 87 -2.75 6.72 10.50
CA ALA A 87 -3.78 7.76 10.40
C ALA A 87 -4.17 8.32 11.78
N ALA A 88 -4.33 7.46 12.79
CA ALA A 88 -4.59 7.88 14.17
C ALA A 88 -3.45 8.76 14.71
N LYS A 89 -2.20 8.38 14.45
CA LYS A 89 -1.01 9.16 14.83
C LYS A 89 -0.99 10.55 14.18
N LEU A 90 -1.36 10.64 12.90
CA LEU A 90 -1.49 11.91 12.18
C LEU A 90 -2.59 12.81 12.78
N ARG A 91 -3.76 12.24 13.09
CA ARG A 91 -4.88 12.96 13.71
C ARG A 91 -4.57 13.46 15.12
N ALA A 92 -3.76 12.72 15.88
CA ALA A 92 -3.43 13.09 17.26
C ALA A 92 -2.51 14.31 17.36
N ARG A 93 -1.68 14.57 16.34
CA ARG A 93 -0.65 15.63 16.37
C ARG A 93 -0.48 16.35 15.01
N PRO A 94 -1.56 16.89 14.41
CA PRO A 94 -1.55 17.38 13.04
C PRO A 94 -0.53 18.50 12.82
N THR A 95 -0.50 19.51 13.69
CA THR A 95 0.41 20.66 13.55
C THR A 95 1.87 20.29 13.75
N ALA A 96 2.17 19.44 14.74
CA ALA A 96 3.54 19.04 15.04
C ALA A 96 4.12 18.16 13.92
N ILE A 97 3.32 17.23 13.38
CA ILE A 97 3.74 16.39 12.26
C ILE A 97 3.84 17.21 10.98
N ALA A 98 2.94 18.16 10.74
CA ALA A 98 3.01 19.06 9.59
C ALA A 98 4.31 19.88 9.57
N ALA A 99 4.69 20.45 10.72
CA ALA A 99 5.93 21.19 10.85
C ALA A 99 7.17 20.30 10.67
N ALA A 100 7.14 19.09 11.21
CA ALA A 100 8.28 18.18 11.15
C ALA A 100 8.42 17.46 9.80
N ASN A 101 7.32 17.22 9.07
CA ASN A 101 7.27 16.46 7.82
C ASN A 101 6.47 17.22 6.72
N PRO A 102 6.97 18.38 6.24
CA PRO A 102 6.19 19.28 5.38
C PRO A 102 5.88 18.69 4.00
N VAL A 103 6.80 17.91 3.39
CA VAL A 103 6.57 17.31 2.06
C VAL A 103 5.50 16.23 2.12
N CYS A 104 5.56 15.32 3.09
CA CYS A 104 4.51 14.31 3.29
C CYS A 104 3.15 14.97 3.53
N THR A 105 3.12 16.03 4.34
CA THR A 105 1.87 16.74 4.63
C THR A 105 1.30 17.38 3.36
N ALA A 106 2.13 18.00 2.53
CA ALA A 106 1.72 18.54 1.24
C ALA A 106 1.20 17.43 0.29
N LYS A 107 1.85 16.25 0.27
CA LYS A 107 1.35 15.09 -0.50
C LYS A 107 0.00 14.60 -0.01
N LEU A 108 -0.19 14.49 1.30
CA LEU A 108 -1.45 14.06 1.89
C LEU A 108 -2.58 15.04 1.54
N ALA A 109 -2.32 16.35 1.62
CA ALA A 109 -3.28 17.38 1.22
C ALA A 109 -3.61 17.30 -0.28
N PHE A 110 -2.61 17.15 -1.14
CA PHE A 110 -2.80 17.00 -2.59
C PHE A 110 -3.62 15.74 -2.94
N LEU A 111 -3.40 14.63 -2.22
CA LEU A 111 -4.07 13.36 -2.48
C LEU A 111 -5.43 13.22 -1.80
N ALA A 112 -5.80 14.15 -0.91
CA ALA A 112 -7.06 14.09 -0.17
C ALA A 112 -8.26 13.98 -1.12
N ASP A 113 -8.22 14.68 -2.26
CA ASP A 113 -9.29 14.69 -3.27
C ASP A 113 -8.96 13.87 -4.54
N SER A 114 -7.87 13.10 -4.54
CA SER A 114 -7.48 12.32 -5.73
C SER A 114 -8.46 11.18 -6.02
N PRO A 115 -8.58 10.69 -7.27
CA PRO A 115 -9.31 9.46 -7.55
C PRO A 115 -8.82 8.28 -6.70
N LEU A 116 -9.71 7.33 -6.39
CA LEU A 116 -9.36 6.05 -5.77
C LEU A 116 -8.72 5.14 -6.82
N THR A 117 -7.43 5.30 -7.05
CA THR A 117 -6.65 4.46 -7.97
C THR A 117 -6.22 3.15 -7.30
N PRO A 118 -5.75 2.15 -8.05
CA PRO A 118 -5.24 0.94 -7.45
C PRO A 118 -4.10 1.18 -6.44
N VAL A 119 -4.08 0.38 -5.38
CA VAL A 119 -2.94 0.27 -4.45
C VAL A 119 -2.16 -1.01 -4.72
N TYR A 120 -0.88 -1.03 -4.36
CA TYR A 120 0.02 -2.13 -4.69
C TYR A 120 0.58 -2.70 -3.41
N LEU A 121 0.34 -3.99 -3.21
CA LEU A 121 0.58 -4.66 -1.93
C LEU A 121 1.30 -5.99 -2.16
N SER A 122 1.76 -6.59 -1.08
CA SER A 122 2.34 -7.92 -1.07
C SER A 122 1.89 -8.70 0.17
N THR A 123 1.93 -10.02 0.10
CA THR A 123 1.62 -10.89 1.25
C THR A 123 2.74 -10.95 2.29
N ARG A 124 3.93 -10.42 1.95
CA ARG A 124 5.10 -10.30 2.84
C ARG A 124 5.94 -9.08 2.48
N ALA A 125 6.80 -8.68 3.40
CA ALA A 125 7.81 -7.64 3.17
C ALA A 125 8.67 -7.94 1.93
N VAL A 126 8.85 -6.94 1.06
CA VAL A 126 9.75 -7.04 -0.10
C VAL A 126 11.21 -6.79 0.31
N PRO A 127 12.21 -7.32 -0.43
CA PRO A 127 13.62 -7.09 -0.11
C PRO A 127 14.03 -5.62 -0.26
N HIS A 128 14.03 -4.86 0.83
CA HIS A 128 14.50 -3.47 0.90
C HIS A 128 14.74 -3.04 2.36
N CYS A 129 15.61 -2.04 2.61
CA CYS A 129 15.99 -1.64 3.97
C CYS A 129 14.80 -1.15 4.81
N ASP A 130 13.82 -0.52 4.18
CA ASP A 130 12.63 0.03 4.86
C ASP A 130 11.70 -1.07 5.39
N TYR A 131 11.86 -2.28 4.86
CA TYR A 131 11.03 -3.44 5.16
C TYR A 131 11.72 -4.45 6.08
N ALA A 132 13.02 -4.29 6.33
CA ALA A 132 13.87 -5.30 6.97
C ALA A 132 13.36 -5.76 8.35
N SER A 133 12.72 -4.86 9.10
CA SER A 133 12.18 -5.11 10.44
C SER A 133 10.67 -5.33 10.46
N VAL A 134 9.99 -5.27 9.31
CA VAL A 134 8.54 -5.48 9.21
C VAL A 134 8.23 -6.97 9.30
N ARG A 135 7.29 -7.34 10.18
CA ARG A 135 6.82 -8.73 10.38
C ARG A 135 5.30 -8.77 10.26
N PRO A 136 4.76 -8.93 9.03
CA PRO A 136 3.32 -8.91 8.81
C PRO A 136 2.72 -10.26 9.20
N HIS A 137 2.27 -10.41 10.44
CA HIS A 137 1.62 -11.64 10.92
C HIS A 137 0.23 -11.82 10.29
N GLY A 138 0.19 -12.31 9.05
CA GLY A 138 -1.06 -12.52 8.31
C GLY A 138 -1.70 -11.23 7.79
N ALA A 139 -0.92 -10.18 7.58
CA ALA A 139 -1.39 -8.90 7.06
C ALA A 139 -0.78 -8.60 5.68
N LEU A 140 -1.48 -7.79 4.88
CA LEU A 140 -0.93 -7.25 3.65
C LEU A 140 0.13 -6.19 3.98
N VAL A 141 1.18 -6.14 3.17
CA VAL A 141 2.26 -5.15 3.26
C VAL A 141 2.17 -4.20 2.08
N HIS A 142 2.39 -2.92 2.34
CA HIS A 142 2.47 -1.88 1.32
C HIS A 142 3.65 -2.11 0.37
N VAL A 143 3.43 -1.99 -0.94
CA VAL A 143 4.49 -1.89 -1.96
C VAL A 143 4.49 -0.47 -2.55
N ASP A 144 3.30 0.04 -2.88
CA ASP A 144 3.06 1.44 -3.24
C ASP A 144 1.67 1.91 -2.77
N GLY A 145 1.50 3.22 -2.57
CA GLY A 145 0.21 3.84 -2.23
C GLY A 145 0.04 4.29 -0.79
N LEU A 146 1.12 4.34 0.01
CA LEU A 146 1.11 4.79 1.41
C LEU A 146 0.37 6.13 1.57
N HIS A 147 0.80 7.16 0.83
CA HIS A 147 0.20 8.49 0.93
C HIS A 147 -1.25 8.52 0.44
N ARG A 148 -1.61 7.70 -0.56
CA ARG A 148 -2.98 7.60 -1.08
C ARG A 148 -3.91 7.01 -0.01
N MET A 149 -3.56 5.85 0.54
CA MET A 149 -4.36 5.20 1.59
C MET A 149 -4.55 6.09 2.81
N LEU A 150 -3.49 6.76 3.27
CA LEU A 150 -3.57 7.69 4.39
C LEU A 150 -4.42 8.92 4.06
N ALA A 151 -4.22 9.54 2.90
CA ALA A 151 -5.00 10.72 2.50
C ALA A 151 -6.49 10.41 2.39
N TRP A 152 -6.85 9.27 1.78
CA TRP A 152 -8.25 8.86 1.66
C TRP A 152 -8.90 8.57 3.01
N GLU A 153 -8.19 7.91 3.94
CA GLU A 153 -8.71 7.70 5.29
C GLU A 153 -8.85 9.02 6.06
N LEU A 154 -7.85 9.91 5.99
CA LEU A 154 -7.89 11.21 6.66
C LEU A 154 -9.01 12.10 6.13
N ALA A 155 -9.31 12.03 4.83
CA ALA A 155 -10.40 12.76 4.18
C ALA A 155 -11.78 12.08 4.32
N GLY A 156 -11.85 10.89 4.96
CA GLY A 156 -13.11 10.15 5.10
C GLY A 156 -13.65 9.58 3.78
N ARG A 157 -12.78 9.37 2.79
CA ARG A 157 -13.14 8.94 1.44
C ARG A 157 -12.99 7.46 1.20
N LEU A 158 -12.47 6.69 2.16
CA LEU A 158 -12.52 5.23 2.08
C LEU A 158 -13.98 4.79 2.28
N PRO A 159 -14.65 4.27 1.25
CA PRO A 159 -16.06 3.96 1.30
C PRO A 159 -16.31 2.73 2.17
N GLU A 160 -17.41 2.73 2.94
CA GLU A 160 -17.78 1.57 3.77
C GLU A 160 -18.27 0.39 2.93
N HIS A 161 -18.87 0.67 1.77
CA HIS A 161 -19.51 -0.34 0.92
C HIS A 161 -18.88 -0.49 -0.46
N GLU A 162 -18.18 0.53 -0.97
CA GLU A 162 -17.39 0.38 -2.19
C GLU A 162 -16.01 -0.20 -1.85
N ARG A 163 -15.32 -0.73 -2.87
CA ARG A 163 -14.05 -1.42 -2.67
C ARG A 163 -12.95 -0.77 -3.48
N VAL A 164 -11.79 -0.63 -2.85
CA VAL A 164 -10.56 -0.12 -3.48
C VAL A 164 -9.92 -1.25 -4.27
N GLU A 165 -9.61 -1.01 -5.54
CA GLU A 165 -8.85 -1.96 -6.35
C GLU A 165 -7.41 -2.07 -5.82
N ALA A 166 -6.88 -3.29 -5.79
CA ALA A 166 -5.49 -3.52 -5.43
C ALA A 166 -4.87 -4.62 -6.28
N PHE A 167 -3.56 -4.48 -6.52
CA PHE A 167 -2.71 -5.53 -7.05
C PHE A 167 -1.85 -6.09 -5.94
N ILE A 168 -1.97 -7.39 -5.67
CA ILE A 168 -1.27 -8.05 -4.58
C ILE A 168 -0.28 -9.07 -5.14
N ALA A 169 0.99 -8.92 -4.78
CA ALA A 169 2.02 -9.90 -5.02
C ALA A 169 2.02 -10.99 -3.93
N GLY A 170 2.16 -12.25 -4.34
CA GLY A 170 2.29 -13.40 -3.44
C GLY A 170 1.04 -14.28 -3.33
N ASP A 171 1.22 -15.40 -2.62
CA ASP A 171 0.16 -16.39 -2.41
C ASP A 171 -0.87 -15.90 -1.40
N LEU A 172 -2.09 -15.59 -1.88
CA LEU A 172 -3.19 -15.14 -1.04
C LEU A 172 -3.72 -16.24 -0.10
N GLY A 173 -3.44 -17.53 -0.39
CA GLY A 173 -3.78 -18.65 0.49
C GLY A 173 -3.02 -18.62 1.82
N SER A 174 -1.91 -17.88 1.90
CA SER A 174 -1.13 -17.67 3.12
C SER A 174 -1.73 -16.63 4.07
N LEU A 175 -2.72 -15.86 3.62
CA LEU A 175 -3.39 -14.86 4.46
C LEU A 175 -4.50 -15.51 5.28
N PRO A 176 -4.75 -15.03 6.51
CA PRO A 176 -5.92 -15.42 7.28
C PRO A 176 -7.18 -15.14 6.46
N ARG A 177 -8.03 -16.15 6.31
CA ARG A 177 -9.33 -15.96 5.67
C ARG A 177 -10.20 -15.10 6.58
N SER A 178 -10.85 -14.09 6.01
CA SER A 178 -11.96 -13.46 6.72
C SER A 178 -13.07 -14.50 6.92
N PRO A 179 -13.82 -14.45 8.04
CA PRO A 179 -14.90 -15.39 8.32
C PRO A 179 -15.96 -15.49 7.21
N ASP A 180 -16.06 -14.47 6.36
CA ASP A 180 -17.13 -14.30 5.37
C ASP A 180 -16.84 -14.89 3.97
N GLU A 181 -15.67 -15.50 3.72
CA GLU A 181 -15.32 -15.95 2.35
C GLU A 181 -15.24 -17.49 2.22
N GLY A 182 -16.33 -18.04 1.68
CA GLY A 182 -16.43 -19.41 1.15
C GLY A 182 -15.36 -19.70 0.10
N GLY A 183 -14.75 -20.87 0.23
CA GLY A 183 -13.41 -21.17 -0.28
C GLY A 183 -13.20 -21.13 -1.80
N LEU A 184 -12.00 -20.67 -2.17
CA LEU A 184 -11.38 -20.92 -3.46
C LEU A 184 -10.04 -21.64 -3.26
N ARG A 185 -9.78 -22.59 -4.17
CA ARG A 185 -8.66 -23.55 -4.14
C ARG A 185 -7.33 -22.87 -4.43
N ALA A 186 -6.28 -23.37 -3.76
CA ALA A 186 -4.89 -22.97 -3.95
C ALA A 186 -4.42 -23.19 -5.39
N CYS A 187 -3.68 -22.24 -5.94
CA CYS A 187 -2.93 -22.41 -7.17
C CYS A 187 -1.80 -23.44 -6.92
N SER A 188 -1.94 -24.64 -7.48
CA SER A 188 -0.81 -25.55 -7.66
C SER A 188 0.01 -25.03 -8.85
N MET A 189 1.25 -24.62 -8.60
CA MET A 189 2.24 -24.43 -9.65
C MET A 189 3.31 -25.50 -9.48
N THR A 190 3.25 -26.49 -10.37
CA THR A 190 4.34 -27.40 -10.68
C THR A 190 5.41 -26.62 -11.46
N ARG A 191 6.66 -26.73 -11.04
CA ARG A 191 7.83 -26.69 -11.93
C ARG A 191 8.70 -27.88 -11.60
#